data_AF-A0A182EWV7-F1
#
_entry.id   AF-A0A182EWV7-F1
#
_cell.length_a   1.000
_cell.length_b   1.000
_cell.length_c   1.000
_cell.angle_alpha   90.00
_cell.angle_beta   90.00
_cell.angle_gamma   90.00
#
_symmetry.space_group_name_H-M   'P 1'
#
loop_
_entity.id
_entity.type
_entity.pdbx_description
1 polymer ?
#
loop_
_entity_poly.entity_id
_entity_poly.type
_entity_poly.pdbx_seq_one_letter_code
_entity_poly.pdbx_strand_id
1 'polypeptide(L)'
;MSTSIVKTAEPAKKRIEKLIREVGELNLSQSDPHLSKEELRREYEVRRKIVKEKIMRLGLYINILEETNRTCLEYIQKITDQQTRKEEEDKYGEMIDNSKGIINLISEAKEAIITLNIYNDDNELALQRLNQQDAKELPLQNKILLFTQRRNDREWKSTIETMERILLLDVAGENLQHSSIEIINEVNYLRGY
;
A
#
# COMPACT_ATOMS: atom_id res chain seq x y z
N MET A 1 -45.34 -4.82 9.99
CA MET A 1 -44.42 -3.72 10.35
C MET A 1 -44.95 -2.46 9.73
N SER A 2 -44.68 -1.29 10.33
CA SER A 2 -44.90 -0.04 9.60
C SER A 2 -44.16 -0.12 8.27
N THR A 3 -44.87 0.06 7.15
CA THR A 3 -44.33 -0.01 5.79
C THR A 3 -43.10 0.87 5.60
N SER A 4 -42.93 1.89 6.44
CA SER A 4 -41.74 2.75 6.49
C SER A 4 -40.47 2.02 6.94
N ILE A 5 -40.56 1.16 7.97
CA ILE A 5 -39.39 0.50 8.57
C ILE A 5 -38.82 -0.58 7.62
N VAL A 6 -39.71 -1.38 7.03
CA VAL A 6 -39.33 -2.40 6.03
C VAL A 6 -38.72 -1.77 4.78
N LYS A 7 -39.25 -0.61 4.34
CA LYS A 7 -38.71 0.14 3.19
C LYS A 7 -37.27 0.63 3.42
N THR A 8 -36.86 0.86 4.66
CA THR A 8 -35.50 1.28 5.00
C THR A 8 -34.52 0.10 5.06
N ALA A 9 -34.97 -1.06 5.56
CA ALA A 9 -34.13 -2.25 5.69
C ALA A 9 -33.70 -2.82 4.32
N GLU A 10 -34.63 -2.97 3.38
CA GLU A 10 -34.35 -3.71 2.14
C GLU A 10 -33.28 -3.09 1.22
N PRO A 11 -33.22 -1.76 1.03
CA PRO A 11 -32.10 -1.14 0.35
C PRO A 11 -30.76 -1.43 1.02
N ALA A 12 -30.69 -1.37 2.35
CA ALA A 12 -29.45 -1.63 3.09
C ALA A 12 -29.00 -3.09 2.94
N LYS A 13 -29.93 -4.06 3.05
CA LYS A 13 -29.64 -5.48 2.82
C LYS A 13 -29.04 -5.72 1.44
N LYS A 14 -29.67 -5.23 0.37
CA LYS A 14 -29.18 -5.38 -1.01
C LYS A 14 -27.80 -4.75 -1.21
N ARG A 15 -27.51 -3.63 -0.54
CA ARG A 15 -26.21 -2.97 -0.61
C ARG A 15 -25.12 -3.78 0.09
N ILE A 16 -25.41 -4.35 1.26
CA ILE A 16 -24.48 -5.26 1.96
C ILE A 16 -24.19 -6.49 1.10
N GLU A 17 -25.21 -7.17 0.59
CA GLU A 17 -25.01 -8.35 -0.26
C GLU A 17 -24.12 -8.05 -1.47
N LYS A 18 -24.33 -6.88 -2.10
CA LYS A 18 -23.49 -6.44 -3.23
C LYS A 18 -22.05 -6.22 -2.78
N LEU A 19 -21.84 -5.50 -1.68
CA LEU A 19 -20.50 -5.21 -1.18
C LEU A 19 -19.76 -6.48 -0.78
N ILE A 20 -20.42 -7.44 -0.12
CA ILE A 20 -19.81 -8.72 0.25
C ILE A 20 -19.34 -9.48 -1.00
N ARG A 21 -20.15 -9.54 -2.06
CA ARG A 21 -19.72 -10.14 -3.33
C ARG A 21 -18.53 -9.42 -3.92
N GLU A 22 -18.57 -8.09 -3.99
CA GLU A 22 -17.44 -7.30 -4.48
C GLU A 22 -16.18 -7.49 -3.61
N VAL A 23 -16.31 -7.80 -2.33
CA VAL A 23 -15.18 -8.12 -1.45
C VAL A 23 -14.59 -9.49 -1.79
N GLY A 24 -15.43 -10.49 -2.06
CA GLY A 24 -14.98 -11.80 -2.53
C GLY A 24 -14.31 -11.77 -3.91
N GLU A 25 -14.67 -10.80 -4.74
CA GLU A 25 -14.09 -10.55 -6.08
C GLU A 25 -12.85 -9.65 -6.06
N LEU A 26 -12.51 -9.04 -4.91
CA LEU A 26 -11.26 -8.28 -4.83
C LEU A 26 -10.11 -9.23 -5.14
N ASN A 27 -9.28 -8.89 -6.13
CA ASN A 27 -8.04 -9.61 -6.37
C ASN A 27 -7.12 -9.39 -5.16
N LEU A 28 -7.24 -10.28 -4.17
CA LEU A 28 -6.36 -10.38 -3.01
C LEU A 28 -4.98 -10.93 -3.39
N SER A 29 -4.76 -11.25 -4.68
CA SER A 29 -3.53 -11.81 -5.23
C SER A 29 -2.31 -10.90 -4.99
N GLN A 30 -1.15 -11.57 -4.93
CA GLN A 30 0.17 -10.93 -5.01
C GLN A 30 0.24 -10.03 -6.24
N SER A 31 0.75 -8.80 -6.04
CA SER A 31 1.06 -7.88 -7.14
C SER A 31 2.03 -8.51 -8.14
N ASP A 32 1.96 -8.07 -9.38
CA ASP A 32 2.83 -8.57 -10.46
C ASP A 32 4.32 -8.34 -10.09
N PRO A 33 5.13 -9.40 -10.03
CA PRO A 33 6.55 -9.31 -9.69
C PRO A 33 7.39 -8.51 -10.71
N HIS A 34 6.85 -8.20 -11.90
CA HIS A 34 7.53 -7.42 -12.93
C HIS A 34 7.33 -5.90 -12.83
N LEU A 35 6.50 -5.42 -11.91
CA LEU A 35 6.25 -3.98 -11.73
C LEU A 35 7.47 -3.26 -11.15
N SER A 36 7.69 -2.03 -11.61
CA SER A 36 8.64 -1.14 -10.94
C SER A 36 8.18 -0.81 -9.52
N LYS A 37 9.13 -0.38 -8.68
CA LYS A 37 8.88 -0.03 -7.27
C LYS A 37 7.81 1.05 -7.14
N GLU A 38 7.83 2.05 -8.01
CA GLU A 38 6.88 3.16 -8.04
C GLU A 38 5.49 2.74 -8.52
N GLU A 39 5.40 1.79 -9.46
CA GLU A 39 4.14 1.20 -9.89
C GLU A 39 3.52 0.38 -8.76
N LEU A 40 4.33 -0.45 -8.10
CA LEU A 40 3.92 -1.27 -6.97
C LEU A 40 3.43 -0.40 -5.79
N ARG A 41 4.12 0.72 -5.49
CA ARG A 41 3.66 1.68 -4.46
C ARG A 41 2.30 2.27 -4.81
N ARG A 42 2.11 2.75 -6.06
CA ARG A 42 0.83 3.30 -6.53
C ARG A 42 -0.30 2.26 -6.44
N GLU A 43 0.00 1.01 -6.80
CA GLU A 43 -0.97 -0.08 -6.73
C GLU A 43 -1.45 -0.31 -5.28
N TYR A 44 -0.52 -0.45 -4.33
CA TYR A 44 -0.86 -0.62 -2.92
C TYR A 44 -1.62 0.57 -2.34
N GLU A 45 -1.29 1.80 -2.74
CA GLU A 45 -2.04 2.99 -2.32
C GLU A 45 -3.49 2.98 -2.83
N VAL A 46 -3.71 2.59 -4.09
CA VAL A 46 -5.05 2.48 -4.68
C VAL A 46 -5.84 1.37 -3.99
N ARG A 47 -5.25 0.19 -3.82
CA ARG A 47 -5.85 -0.94 -3.09
C ARG A 47 -6.27 -0.52 -1.68
N ARG A 48 -5.39 0.16 -0.94
CA ARG A 48 -5.69 0.68 0.41
C ARG A 48 -6.87 1.64 0.43
N LYS A 49 -6.98 2.56 -0.54
CA LYS A 49 -8.12 3.49 -0.65
C LYS A 49 -9.43 2.74 -0.89
N ILE A 50 -9.45 1.79 -1.82
CA ILE A 50 -10.61 0.96 -2.15
C ILE A 50 -11.08 0.17 -0.92
N VAL A 51 -10.13 -0.44 -0.21
CA VAL A 51 -10.41 -1.25 0.98
C VAL A 51 -11.01 -0.41 2.10
N LYS A 52 -10.41 0.76 2.39
CA LYS A 52 -10.94 1.71 3.39
C LYS A 52 -12.35 2.16 3.05
N GLU A 53 -12.61 2.52 1.79
CA GLU A 53 -13.94 2.91 1.35
C GLU A 53 -14.97 1.78 1.54
N LYS A 54 -14.62 0.54 1.19
CA LYS A 54 -15.50 -0.62 1.38
C LYS A 54 -15.81 -0.87 2.85
N ILE A 55 -14.81 -0.78 3.73
CA ILE A 55 -14.99 -0.89 5.19
C ILE A 55 -15.99 0.18 5.68
N MET A 56 -15.80 1.44 5.27
CA MET A 56 -16.69 2.54 5.65
C MET A 56 -18.13 2.30 5.18
N ARG A 57 -18.33 1.85 3.95
CA ARG A 57 -19.66 1.56 3.40
C ARG A 57 -20.34 0.38 4.08
N LEU A 58 -19.61 -0.70 4.35
CA LEU A 58 -20.13 -1.84 5.11
C LEU A 58 -20.55 -1.41 6.52
N GLY A 59 -19.70 -0.64 7.21
CA GLY A 59 -20.03 -0.09 8.53
C GLY A 59 -21.30 0.77 8.53
N LEU A 60 -21.47 1.63 7.52
CA LEU A 60 -22.69 2.44 7.35
C LEU A 60 -23.95 1.56 7.24
N TYR A 61 -23.93 0.54 6.38
CA TYR A 61 -25.12 -0.29 6.18
C TYR A 61 -25.39 -1.23 7.36
N ILE A 62 -24.35 -1.71 8.05
CA ILE A 62 -24.50 -2.43 9.32
C ILE A 62 -25.25 -1.56 10.31
N ASN A 63 -24.83 -0.31 10.51
CA ASN A 63 -25.48 0.62 11.44
C ASN A 63 -26.96 0.85 11.09
N ILE A 64 -27.27 1.05 9.80
CA ILE A 64 -28.66 1.21 9.34
C ILE A 64 -29.50 -0.04 9.68
N LEU A 65 -28.96 -1.23 9.47
CA LEU A 65 -29.66 -2.47 9.79
C LEU A 65 -29.81 -2.69 11.31
N GLU A 66 -28.79 -2.38 12.11
CA GLU A 66 -28.85 -2.45 13.57
C GLU A 66 -29.87 -1.45 14.14
N GLU A 67 -29.91 -0.23 13.59
CA GLU A 67 -30.93 0.77 13.94
C GLU A 67 -32.33 0.33 13.55
N THR A 68 -32.50 -0.18 12.33
CA THR A 68 -33.78 -0.70 11.87
C THR A 68 -34.26 -1.85 12.75
N ASN A 69 -33.36 -2.76 13.13
CA ASN A 69 -33.66 -3.87 14.03
C ASN A 69 -34.15 -3.38 15.39
N ARG A 70 -33.47 -2.37 15.96
CA ARG A 70 -33.86 -1.76 17.24
C ARG A 70 -35.23 -1.09 17.15
N THR A 71 -35.47 -0.28 16.11
CA THR A 71 -36.76 0.39 15.90
C THR A 71 -37.90 -0.61 15.69
N CYS A 72 -37.65 -1.74 15.01
CA CYS A 72 -38.63 -2.82 14.91
C CYS A 72 -39.01 -3.39 16.28
N LEU A 73 -38.01 -3.73 17.11
CA LEU A 73 -38.24 -4.26 18.45
C LEU A 73 -38.99 -3.27 19.34
N GLU A 74 -38.60 -1.99 19.34
CA GLU A 74 -39.30 -0.94 20.09
C GLU A 74 -40.74 -0.75 19.63
N TYR A 75 -41.01 -0.83 18.33
CA TYR A 75 -42.36 -0.74 17.79
C TYR A 75 -43.22 -1.92 18.27
N ILE A 76 -42.73 -3.15 18.14
CA ILE A 76 -43.44 -4.36 18.56
C ILE A 76 -43.75 -4.33 20.06
N GLN A 77 -42.79 -3.91 20.89
CA GLN A 77 -42.96 -3.80 22.34
C GLN A 77 -44.03 -2.78 22.77
N LYS A 78 -44.26 -1.73 21.97
CA LYS A 78 -45.28 -0.71 22.23
C LYS A 78 -46.70 -1.16 21.89
N ILE A 79 -46.86 -2.24 21.13
CA ILE A 79 -48.18 -2.75 20.76
C ILE A 79 -48.82 -3.41 21.99
N THR A 80 -49.93 -2.84 22.43
CA THR A 80 -50.71 -3.35 23.57
C THR A 80 -51.68 -4.45 23.18
N ASP A 81 -52.20 -4.42 21.95
CA ASP A 81 -53.09 -5.46 21.44
C ASP A 81 -52.30 -6.75 21.12
N GLN A 82 -52.69 -7.86 21.75
CA GLN A 82 -51.94 -9.11 21.68
C GLN A 82 -51.97 -9.74 20.28
N GLN A 83 -53.10 -9.63 19.58
CA GLN A 83 -53.24 -10.19 18.23
C GLN A 83 -52.36 -9.44 17.24
N THR A 84 -52.43 -8.10 17.25
CA THR A 84 -51.60 -7.24 16.41
C THR A 84 -50.12 -7.42 16.72
N ARG A 85 -49.74 -7.55 18.00
CA ARG A 85 -48.33 -7.77 18.39
C ARG A 85 -47.79 -9.07 17.80
N LYS A 86 -48.56 -10.16 17.88
CA LYS A 86 -48.15 -11.46 17.34
C LYS A 86 -47.97 -11.42 15.82
N GLU A 87 -48.87 -10.77 15.09
CA GLU A 87 -48.75 -10.59 13.64
C GLU A 87 -47.50 -9.79 13.25
N GLU A 88 -47.06 -8.87 14.10
CA GLU A 88 -45.87 -8.06 13.90
C GLU A 88 -44.58 -8.79 14.27
N GLU A 89 -44.61 -9.62 15.32
CA GLU A 89 -43.54 -10.56 15.68
C GLU A 89 -43.29 -11.56 14.56
N ASP A 90 -44.33 -12.13 13.95
CA ASP A 90 -44.21 -13.07 12.84
C ASP A 90 -43.53 -12.43 11.62
N LYS A 91 -43.94 -11.21 11.24
CA LYS A 91 -43.29 -10.44 10.16
C LYS A 91 -41.82 -10.11 10.48
N TYR A 92 -41.52 -9.82 11.74
CA TYR A 92 -40.15 -9.55 12.18
C TYR A 92 -39.27 -10.80 12.13
N GLY A 93 -39.83 -11.96 12.52
CA GLY A 93 -39.19 -13.27 12.36
C GLY A 93 -38.78 -13.51 10.91
N GLU A 94 -39.69 -13.30 9.95
CA GLU A 94 -39.38 -13.42 8.51
C GLU A 94 -38.24 -12.50 8.06
N MET A 95 -38.11 -11.31 8.64
CA MET A 95 -37.07 -10.32 8.32
C MET A 95 -35.68 -10.74 8.84
N ILE A 96 -35.63 -11.61 9.85
CA ILE A 96 -34.40 -11.97 10.59
C ILE A 96 -33.94 -13.40 10.34
N ASP A 97 -34.85 -14.36 10.28
CA ASP A 97 -34.50 -15.78 10.34
C ASP A 97 -34.07 -16.39 9.00
N ASN A 98 -34.27 -15.69 7.88
CA ASN A 98 -33.84 -16.22 6.58
C ASN A 98 -32.31 -16.06 6.38
N SER A 99 -31.73 -16.80 5.44
CA SER A 99 -30.27 -16.75 5.16
C SER A 99 -29.76 -15.36 4.74
N LYS A 100 -30.65 -14.47 4.32
CA LYS A 100 -30.41 -13.06 3.98
C LYS A 100 -31.06 -12.12 5.01
N GLY A 101 -31.32 -12.64 6.20
CA GLY A 101 -31.93 -11.92 7.30
C GLY A 101 -30.96 -10.89 7.84
N ILE A 102 -31.49 -9.91 8.57
CA ILE A 102 -30.69 -8.81 9.10
C ILE A 102 -29.49 -9.32 9.93
N ILE A 103 -29.69 -10.32 10.78
CA ILE A 103 -28.63 -10.87 11.64
C ILE A 103 -27.52 -11.52 10.81
N ASN A 104 -27.88 -12.38 9.87
CA ASN A 104 -26.93 -13.08 9.02
C ASN A 104 -26.11 -12.09 8.17
N LEU A 105 -26.77 -11.10 7.55
CA LEU A 105 -26.10 -10.08 6.75
C LEU A 105 -25.17 -9.20 7.59
N ILE A 106 -25.55 -8.82 8.81
CA ILE A 106 -24.67 -8.09 9.72
C ILE A 106 -23.43 -8.93 10.06
N SER A 107 -23.63 -10.23 10.35
CA SER A 107 -22.52 -11.14 10.67
C SER A 107 -21.56 -11.28 9.48
N GLU A 108 -22.06 -11.61 8.29
CA GLU A 108 -21.25 -11.72 7.08
C GLU A 108 -20.53 -10.41 6.74
N ALA A 109 -21.18 -9.26 6.93
CA ALA A 109 -20.57 -7.96 6.71
C ALA A 109 -19.43 -7.68 7.70
N LYS A 110 -19.56 -8.10 8.97
CA LYS A 110 -18.50 -7.98 9.99
C LYS A 110 -17.31 -8.88 9.64
N GLU A 111 -17.54 -10.11 9.20
CA GLU A 111 -16.48 -11.00 8.70
C GLU A 111 -15.77 -10.42 7.45
N ALA A 112 -16.53 -9.82 6.53
CA ALA A 112 -15.96 -9.12 5.38
C ALA A 112 -15.09 -7.93 5.81
N ILE A 113 -15.51 -7.15 6.82
CA ILE A 113 -14.70 -6.06 7.39
C ILE A 113 -13.40 -6.60 8.00
N ILE A 114 -13.45 -7.71 8.75
CA ILE A 114 -12.24 -8.33 9.33
C ILE A 114 -11.26 -8.72 8.21
N THR A 115 -11.75 -9.38 7.16
CA THR A 115 -10.93 -9.76 6.00
C THR A 115 -10.30 -8.54 5.32
N LEU A 116 -11.08 -7.48 5.13
CA LEU A 116 -10.60 -6.23 4.55
C LEU A 116 -9.55 -5.52 5.42
N ASN A 117 -9.70 -5.57 6.75
CA ASN A 117 -8.72 -4.99 7.68
C ASN A 117 -7.37 -5.71 7.59
N ILE A 118 -7.38 -7.05 7.62
CA ILE A 118 -6.15 -7.85 7.44
C ILE A 118 -5.46 -7.46 6.13
N TYR A 119 -6.21 -7.38 5.04
CA TYR A 119 -5.65 -6.99 3.76
C TYR A 119 -5.13 -5.55 3.75
N ASN A 120 -5.82 -4.60 4.38
CA ASN A 120 -5.33 -3.22 4.53
C ASN A 120 -3.98 -3.18 5.26
N ASP A 121 -3.84 -3.97 6.33
CA ASP A 121 -2.62 -4.03 7.13
C ASP A 121 -1.46 -4.65 6.35
N ASP A 122 -1.72 -5.69 5.55
CA ASP A 122 -0.73 -6.28 4.63
C ASP A 122 -0.25 -5.26 3.58
N ASN A 123 -1.17 -4.48 2.99
CA ASN A 123 -0.79 -3.40 2.06
C ASN A 123 0.03 -2.31 2.75
N GLU A 124 -0.33 -1.94 3.98
CA GLU A 124 0.39 -0.93 4.77
C GLU A 124 1.80 -1.39 5.10
N LEU A 125 1.95 -2.66 5.49
CA LEU A 125 3.23 -3.30 5.75
C LEU A 125 4.10 -3.41 4.48
N ALA A 126 3.49 -3.72 3.33
CA ALA A 126 4.20 -3.72 2.04
C ALA A 126 4.71 -2.32 1.66
N LEU A 127 3.89 -1.29 1.82
CA LEU A 127 4.28 0.11 1.60
C LEU A 127 5.43 0.53 2.53
N GLN A 128 5.38 0.16 3.81
CA GLN A 128 6.46 0.44 4.75
C GLN A 128 7.78 -0.19 4.32
N ARG A 129 7.76 -1.44 3.85
CA ARG A 129 8.97 -2.14 3.34
C ARG A 129 9.58 -1.43 2.14
N LEU A 130 8.75 -0.99 1.18
CA LEU A 130 9.21 -0.24 0.01
C LEU A 130 9.90 1.07 0.43
N ASN A 131 9.29 1.81 1.37
CA ASN A 131 9.85 3.05 1.91
C ASN A 131 11.18 2.82 2.65
N GLN A 132 11.30 1.71 3.38
CA GLN A 132 12.55 1.36 4.08
C GLN A 132 13.68 0.98 3.12
N GLN A 133 13.37 0.37 1.97
CA GLN A 133 14.37 0.10 0.94
C GLN A 133 14.92 1.40 0.36
N ASP A 134 14.06 2.37 0.04
CA ASP A 134 14.49 3.71 -0.42
C ASP A 134 15.45 4.36 0.57
N ALA A 135 15.11 4.30 1.86
CA ALA A 135 15.92 4.89 2.94
C ALA A 135 17.31 4.24 3.09
N LYS A 136 17.50 2.99 2.63
CA LYS A 136 18.78 2.27 2.64
C LYS A 136 19.57 2.45 1.35
N GLU A 137 18.90 2.58 0.22
CA GLU A 137 19.51 2.77 -1.09
C GLU A 137 20.14 4.16 -1.22
N LEU A 138 19.48 5.22 -0.75
CA LEU A 138 19.98 6.59 -0.86
C LEU A 138 21.37 6.78 -0.21
N PRO A 139 21.60 6.32 1.05
CA PRO A 139 22.92 6.42 1.66
C PRO A 139 23.98 5.57 0.96
N LEU A 140 23.59 4.42 0.38
CA LEU A 140 24.53 3.55 -0.34
C LEU A 140 24.95 4.21 -1.66
N GLN A 141 23.99 4.76 -2.42
CA GLN A 141 24.25 5.51 -3.64
C GLN A 141 25.15 6.72 -3.37
N ASN A 142 24.87 7.49 -2.31
CA ASN A 142 25.69 8.63 -1.91
C ASN A 142 27.10 8.21 -1.49
N LYS A 143 27.26 7.09 -0.78
CA LYS A 143 28.58 6.53 -0.45
C LYS A 143 29.35 6.15 -1.70
N ILE A 144 28.71 5.44 -2.64
CA ILE A 144 29.34 5.04 -3.91
C ILE A 144 29.78 6.29 -4.68
N LEU A 145 28.91 7.28 -4.83
CA LEU A 145 29.22 8.54 -5.49
C LEU A 145 30.44 9.24 -4.85
N LEU A 146 30.46 9.37 -3.51
CA LEU A 146 31.59 9.95 -2.78
C LEU A 146 32.88 9.15 -2.97
N PHE A 147 32.81 7.82 -2.98
CA PHE A 147 33.98 6.97 -3.24
C PHE A 147 34.52 7.18 -4.65
N THR A 148 33.64 7.22 -5.66
CA THR A 148 34.00 7.49 -7.06
C THR A 148 34.61 8.89 -7.21
N GLN A 149 34.02 9.91 -6.58
CA GLN A 149 34.56 11.27 -6.61
C GLN A 149 35.95 11.35 -5.98
N ARG A 150 36.15 10.75 -4.79
CA ARG A 150 37.48 10.70 -4.15
C ARG A 150 38.51 9.90 -4.94
N ARG A 151 38.08 8.91 -5.73
CA ARG A 151 38.95 8.16 -6.62
C ARG A 151 39.38 9.05 -7.78
N ASN A 152 38.43 9.69 -8.44
CA ASN A 152 38.68 10.62 -9.54
C ASN A 152 39.60 11.77 -9.11
N ASP A 153 39.37 12.37 -7.92
CA ASP A 153 40.23 13.44 -7.38
C ASP A 153 41.68 12.96 -7.16
N ARG A 154 41.88 11.73 -6.68
CA ARG A 154 43.21 11.14 -6.49
C ARG A 154 43.92 10.88 -7.81
N GLU A 155 43.21 10.32 -8.79
CA GLU A 155 43.74 10.07 -10.14
C GLU A 155 44.13 11.40 -10.83
N TRP A 156 43.31 12.44 -10.66
CA TRP A 156 43.60 13.77 -11.20
C TRP A 156 44.81 14.42 -10.53
N LYS A 157 44.90 14.35 -9.19
CA LYS A 157 46.05 14.88 -8.45
C LYS A 157 47.35 14.17 -8.83
N SER A 158 47.33 12.84 -8.94
CA SER A 158 48.48 12.07 -9.41
C SER A 158 48.90 12.48 -10.81
N THR A 159 47.94 12.69 -11.72
CA THR A 159 48.22 13.15 -13.09
C THR A 159 48.94 14.51 -13.07
N ILE A 160 48.48 15.47 -12.27
CA ILE A 160 49.11 16.81 -12.17
C ILE A 160 50.52 16.71 -11.60
N GLU A 161 50.71 15.99 -10.49
CA GLU A 161 52.05 15.82 -9.87
C GLU A 161 53.04 15.20 -10.87
N THR A 162 52.57 14.25 -11.69
CA THR A 162 53.37 13.64 -12.73
C THR A 162 53.71 14.61 -13.87
N MET A 163 52.74 15.43 -14.31
CA MET A 163 52.99 16.48 -15.32
C MET A 163 53.98 17.54 -14.81
N GLU A 164 53.86 17.96 -13.55
CA GLU A 164 54.80 18.88 -12.92
C GLU A 164 56.23 18.31 -12.88
N ARG A 165 56.39 17.01 -12.58
CA ARG A 165 57.70 16.34 -12.64
C ARG A 165 58.30 16.34 -14.04
N ILE A 166 57.50 16.06 -15.07
CA ILE A 166 57.96 16.12 -16.47
C ILE A 166 58.44 17.54 -16.81
N LEU A 167 57.64 18.56 -16.47
CA LEU A 167 57.97 19.95 -16.76
C LEU A 167 59.25 20.41 -16.04
N LEU A 168 59.50 19.96 -14.81
CA LEU A 168 60.74 20.26 -14.10
C LEU A 168 61.98 19.61 -14.75
N LEU A 169 61.85 18.38 -15.26
CA LEU A 169 62.92 17.70 -16.00
C LEU A 169 63.24 18.40 -17.33
N ASP A 170 62.21 18.85 -18.07
CA ASP A 170 62.36 19.65 -19.28
C ASP A 170 63.15 20.95 -19.04
N VAL A 171 62.90 21.62 -17.92
CA VAL A 171 63.59 22.87 -17.53
C VAL A 171 65.04 22.63 -17.07
N ALA A 172 65.34 21.46 -16.49
CA ALA A 172 66.68 21.11 -15.99
C ALA A 172 67.66 20.68 -17.10
N GLY A 173 67.19 20.43 -18.34
CA GLY A 173 68.03 20.06 -19.48
C GLY A 173 68.56 18.62 -19.44
N GLU A 174 67.97 17.74 -18.63
CA GLU A 174 68.31 16.31 -18.58
C GLU A 174 67.74 15.55 -19.80
N ASN A 175 68.25 14.35 -20.12
CA ASN A 175 67.93 13.65 -21.38
C ASN A 175 66.45 13.19 -21.45
N LEU A 176 65.60 14.04 -22.03
CA LEU A 176 64.14 14.00 -21.93
C LEU A 176 63.48 12.74 -22.50
N GLN A 177 64.06 12.11 -23.52
CA GLN A 177 63.33 11.05 -24.24
C GLN A 177 63.11 9.77 -23.43
N HIS A 178 64.06 9.34 -22.59
CA HIS A 178 63.86 8.13 -21.77
C HIS A 178 63.01 8.41 -20.53
N SER A 179 63.26 9.53 -19.84
CA SER A 179 62.54 9.89 -18.62
C SER A 179 61.06 10.20 -18.90
N SER A 180 60.74 10.91 -19.99
CA SER A 180 59.34 11.20 -20.34
C SER A 180 58.55 9.94 -20.74
N ILE A 181 59.16 8.95 -21.42
CA ILE A 181 58.48 7.70 -21.80
C ILE A 181 58.15 6.85 -20.57
N GLU A 182 59.08 6.75 -19.61
CA GLU A 182 58.88 5.99 -18.38
C GLU A 182 57.74 6.58 -17.54
N ILE A 183 57.69 7.91 -17.46
CA ILE A 183 56.64 8.64 -16.75
C ILE A 183 55.27 8.53 -17.47
N ILE A 184 55.22 8.62 -18.80
CA ILE A 184 53.97 8.44 -19.58
C ILE A 184 53.41 7.03 -19.39
N ASN A 185 54.26 6.01 -19.33
CA ASN A 185 53.84 4.63 -19.05
C ASN A 185 53.28 4.48 -17.63
N GLU A 186 53.85 5.17 -16.64
CA GLU A 186 53.32 5.20 -15.27
C GLU A 186 51.92 5.84 -15.21
N VAL A 187 51.67 6.90 -15.99
CA VAL A 187 50.34 7.53 -16.11
C VAL A 187 49.33 6.57 -16.75
N ASN A 188 49.70 5.86 -17.81
CA ASN A 188 48.81 4.89 -18.48
C ASN A 188 48.47 3.71 -17.56
N TYR A 189 49.47 3.21 -16.82
CA TYR A 189 49.29 2.15 -15.83
C TYR A 189 48.33 2.56 -14.69
N LEU A 190 48.45 3.79 -14.17
CA LEU A 190 47.55 4.30 -13.13
C LEU A 190 46.12 4.52 -13.64
N ARG A 191 45.93 4.74 -14.94
CA ARG A 191 44.61 4.87 -15.59
C ARG A 191 44.01 3.54 -16.07
N GLY A 192 44.77 2.44 -15.98
CA GLY A 192 44.32 1.11 -16.38
C GLY A 192 44.20 0.90 -17.90
N TYR A 193 45.01 1.61 -18.69
CA TYR A 193 45.14 1.44 -20.15
C TYR A 193 46.43 0.70 -20.52
#